data_AF-A0ABD3JS81-F1
#
_entry.id   AF-A0ABD3JS81-F1
#
_cell.length_a   1.000
_cell.length_b   1.000
_cell.length_c   1.000
_cell.angle_alpha   90.00
_cell.angle_beta   90.00
_cell.angle_gamma   90.00
#
_symmetry.space_group_name_H-M   'P 1'
#
loop_
_entity.id
_entity.type
_entity.pdbx_description
1 polymer ?
#
loop_
_entity_poly.entity_id
_entity_poly.type
_entity_poly.pdbx_seq_one_letter_code
_entity_poly.pdbx_strand_id
1 'polypeptide(L)'
;MKIINEILTILMQLMWKVVRPEDLKLGDHVYRYGYYGLYSHHGIYVGEGSVIHFTRTKSQKTIFPSVLKTSYKQEVSSSCPECGYQESINRGVVKTCLNCFRQDGKKLQSLHRYEYGWPLLRFKFARRGTCTTLLDTKLPHQVVNKARELHANNLFGDYNLINNNCEHFATYCRTSYRASEQAAFFCECVGKIKEAKEWTMKKLLWRN
;
A
#
# COMPACT_ATOMS: atom_id res chain seq x y z
N MET A 1 -30.67 -18.90 -3.03
CA MET A 1 -30.00 -17.63 -3.44
C MET A 1 -29.80 -16.65 -2.29
N LYS A 2 -30.83 -16.28 -1.52
CA LYS A 2 -30.70 -15.28 -0.42
C LYS A 2 -29.67 -15.67 0.65
N ILE A 3 -29.72 -16.91 1.14
CA ILE A 3 -28.78 -17.46 2.13
C ILE A 3 -27.34 -17.54 1.59
N ILE A 4 -27.17 -17.92 0.32
CA ILE A 4 -25.84 -17.96 -0.32
C ILE A 4 -25.27 -16.54 -0.44
N ASN A 5 -26.09 -15.54 -0.81
CA ASN A 5 -25.65 -14.16 -0.89
C ASN A 5 -25.34 -13.56 0.49
N GLU A 6 -26.08 -13.92 1.53
CA GLU A 6 -25.78 -13.48 2.90
C GLU A 6 -24.53 -14.16 3.46
N ILE A 7 -24.35 -15.47 3.24
CA ILE A 7 -23.12 -16.19 3.60
C ILE A 7 -21.92 -15.62 2.84
N LEU A 8 -22.08 -15.33 1.54
CA LEU A 8 -21.05 -14.68 0.74
C LEU A 8 -20.74 -13.27 1.26
N THR A 9 -21.75 -12.51 1.68
CA THR A 9 -21.59 -11.16 2.24
C THR A 9 -20.90 -11.20 3.59
N ILE A 10 -21.25 -12.14 4.47
CA ILE A 10 -20.59 -12.38 5.76
C ILE A 10 -19.14 -12.85 5.52
N LEU A 11 -18.91 -13.77 4.59
CA LEU A 11 -17.55 -14.18 4.19
C LEU A 11 -16.77 -13.00 3.62
N MET A 12 -17.37 -12.16 2.79
CA MET A 12 -16.75 -10.94 2.27
C MET A 12 -16.44 -9.93 3.38
N GLN A 13 -17.33 -9.74 4.36
CA GLN A 13 -17.06 -8.90 5.55
C GLN A 13 -15.94 -9.47 6.42
N LEU A 14 -15.84 -10.80 6.54
CA LEU A 14 -14.74 -11.49 7.22
C LEU A 14 -13.42 -11.43 6.42
N MET A 15 -13.49 -11.29 5.10
CA MET A 15 -12.33 -11.14 4.19
C MET A 15 -11.90 -9.68 3.99
N TRP A 16 -12.76 -8.71 4.34
CA TRP A 16 -12.55 -7.28 4.12
C TRP A 16 -12.88 -6.52 5.42
N LYS A 17 -11.99 -6.59 6.41
CA LYS A 17 -12.11 -5.77 7.61
C LYS A 17 -11.79 -4.32 7.29
N VAL A 18 -12.79 -3.60 6.81
CA VAL A 18 -12.80 -2.13 6.83
C VAL A 18 -12.73 -1.72 8.30
N VAL A 19 -11.84 -0.80 8.63
CA VAL A 19 -11.67 -0.25 9.97
C VAL A 19 -12.05 1.21 9.94
N ARG A 20 -12.85 1.64 10.91
CA ARG A 20 -13.21 3.05 11.06
C ARG A 20 -12.09 3.78 11.82
N PRO A 21 -11.79 5.05 11.50
CA PRO A 21 -10.76 5.83 12.16
C PRO A 21 -10.77 5.78 13.70
N GLU A 22 -11.96 5.81 14.28
CA GLU A 22 -12.22 5.75 15.73
C GLU A 22 -11.83 4.41 16.38
N ASP A 23 -11.77 3.33 15.60
CA ASP A 23 -11.42 1.99 16.07
C ASP A 23 -9.90 1.71 15.99
N LEU A 24 -9.11 2.69 15.50
CA LEU A 24 -7.66 2.57 15.35
C LEU A 24 -6.93 2.68 16.68
N LYS A 25 -5.97 1.80 16.88
CA LYS A 25 -5.09 1.79 18.05
C LYS A 25 -3.67 2.14 17.64
N LEU A 26 -2.93 2.79 18.55
CA LEU A 26 -1.52 3.11 18.33
C LEU A 26 -0.74 1.90 17.82
N GLY A 27 0.08 2.11 16.80
CA GLY A 27 0.91 1.07 16.20
C GLY A 27 0.17 0.16 15.22
N ASP A 28 -1.14 0.31 15.01
CA ASP A 28 -1.88 -0.44 14.00
C ASP A 28 -1.22 -0.29 12.63
N HIS A 29 -0.92 -1.44 12.01
CA HIS A 29 -0.55 -1.49 10.61
C HIS A 29 -1.83 -1.40 9.79
N VAL A 30 -1.99 -0.27 9.11
CA VAL A 30 -3.15 0.01 8.27
C VAL A 30 -2.77 0.01 6.80
N TYR A 31 -3.75 -0.29 5.96
CA TYR A 31 -3.58 -0.14 4.53
C TYR A 31 -4.88 0.31 3.86
N ARG A 32 -4.72 0.82 2.64
CA ARG A 32 -5.81 1.11 1.71
C ARG A 32 -5.52 0.46 0.37
N TYR A 33 -6.54 0.13 -0.40
CA TYR A 33 -6.33 -0.31 -1.78
C TYR A 33 -6.02 0.88 -2.69
N GLY A 34 -5.19 0.66 -3.70
CA GLY A 34 -4.86 1.63 -4.75
C GLY A 34 -4.97 1.03 -6.13
N TYR A 35 -5.10 1.88 -7.14
CA TYR A 35 -5.08 1.52 -8.57
C TYR A 35 -5.92 0.28 -8.89
N TYR A 36 -7.25 0.41 -8.83
CA TYR A 36 -8.22 -0.68 -9.04
C TYR A 36 -8.01 -1.92 -8.13
N GLY A 37 -7.31 -1.75 -7.00
CA GLY A 37 -7.04 -2.83 -6.05
C GLY A 37 -5.85 -3.72 -6.43
N LEU A 38 -5.05 -3.33 -7.41
CA LEU A 38 -3.84 -4.05 -7.81
C LEU A 38 -2.64 -3.76 -6.89
N TYR A 39 -2.81 -2.82 -5.96
CA TYR A 39 -1.81 -2.40 -5.01
C TYR A 39 -2.49 -2.07 -3.69
N SER A 40 -1.81 -2.27 -2.58
CA SER A 40 -2.21 -1.70 -1.29
C SER A 40 -1.15 -0.71 -0.83
N HIS A 41 -1.58 0.42 -0.29
CA HIS A 41 -0.68 1.38 0.33
C HIS A 41 -0.75 1.23 1.84
N HIS A 42 0.41 1.09 2.48
CA HIS A 42 0.53 0.69 3.89
C HIS A 42 1.14 1.79 4.74
N GLY A 43 0.77 1.81 6.02
CA GLY A 43 1.31 2.74 7.00
C GLY A 43 1.10 2.26 8.43
N ILE A 44 1.73 2.95 9.37
CA ILE A 44 1.58 2.74 10.81
C ILE A 44 0.78 3.90 11.38
N TYR A 45 -0.34 3.60 12.04
CA TYR A 45 -1.10 4.61 12.77
C TYR A 45 -0.34 5.04 14.04
N VAL A 46 -0.10 6.34 14.19
CA VAL A 46 0.72 6.91 15.28
C VAL A 46 -0.06 7.80 16.25
N GLY A 47 -1.39 7.74 16.19
CA GLY A 47 -2.31 8.51 17.04
C GLY A 47 -2.79 9.79 16.37
N GLU A 48 -3.80 10.43 16.97
CA GLU A 48 -4.29 11.76 16.57
C GLU A 48 -4.61 11.87 15.07
N GLY A 49 -5.28 10.85 14.52
CA GLY A 49 -5.64 10.84 13.09
C GLY A 49 -4.44 10.83 12.14
N SER A 50 -3.23 10.48 12.62
CA SER A 50 -2.00 10.52 11.84
C SER A 50 -1.45 9.13 11.52
N VAL A 51 -0.87 9.00 10.32
CA VAL A 51 -0.21 7.79 9.84
C VAL A 51 1.18 8.14 9.36
N ILE A 52 2.17 7.32 9.73
CA ILE A 52 3.50 7.35 9.13
C ILE A 52 3.58 6.25 8.08
N HIS A 53 3.99 6.59 6.87
CA HIS A 53 4.06 5.66 5.76
C HIS A 53 5.23 5.97 4.83
N PHE A 54 5.63 4.97 4.05
CA PHE A 54 6.74 5.10 3.12
C PHE A 54 6.22 5.30 1.69
N THR A 55 6.67 6.38 1.05
CA THR A 55 6.30 6.78 -0.31
C THR A 55 7.53 6.90 -1.20
N ARG A 56 7.32 7.14 -2.50
CA ARG A 56 8.38 7.28 -3.51
C ARG A 56 9.47 8.26 -3.04
N THR A 57 10.73 7.88 -3.16
CA THR A 57 11.90 8.75 -2.84
C THR A 57 12.39 9.57 -4.03
N LYS A 58 12.14 9.09 -5.26
CA LYS A 58 12.55 9.72 -6.51
C LYS A 58 11.33 10.08 -7.36
N SER A 59 11.45 11.15 -8.15
CA SER A 59 10.50 11.55 -9.19
C SER A 59 10.58 10.61 -10.42
N GLN A 60 10.46 9.30 -10.24
CA GLN A 60 10.39 8.41 -11.41
C GLN A 60 9.06 8.58 -12.14
N LYS A 61 9.16 8.73 -13.48
CA LYS A 61 8.03 8.63 -14.41
C LYS A 61 7.26 7.34 -14.11
N THR A 62 5.93 7.44 -14.11
CA THR A 62 5.01 6.31 -13.92
C THR A 62 5.49 5.08 -14.69
N ILE A 63 5.47 3.90 -14.06
CA ILE A 63 5.86 2.62 -14.69
C ILE A 63 4.95 2.28 -15.88
N PHE A 64 3.78 2.93 -15.96
CA PHE A 64 2.88 2.94 -17.11
C PHE A 64 2.75 4.34 -17.72
N PRO A 65 3.77 4.85 -18.44
CA PRO A 65 3.63 6.12 -19.15
C PRO A 65 2.64 6.00 -20.32
N SER A 66 2.50 4.80 -20.89
CA SER A 66 1.76 4.59 -22.15
C SER A 66 0.27 4.29 -22.00
N VAL A 67 -0.22 3.96 -20.79
CA VAL A 67 -1.66 3.71 -20.54
C VAL A 67 -2.35 4.94 -19.93
N LEU A 68 -1.57 5.88 -19.39
CA LEU A 68 -2.06 7.09 -18.73
C LEU A 68 -1.76 8.38 -19.53
N LYS A 69 -1.66 8.30 -20.86
CA LYS A 69 -1.82 9.47 -21.74
C LYS A 69 -3.30 9.87 -21.81
N THR A 70 -3.93 10.09 -20.66
CA THR A 70 -5.00 11.08 -20.60
C THR A 70 -4.33 12.39 -20.23
N SER A 71 -4.63 13.42 -20.99
CA SER A 71 -4.16 14.80 -20.88
C SER A 71 -4.64 15.48 -19.58
N TYR A 72 -4.50 14.82 -18.44
CA TYR A 72 -4.77 15.42 -17.15
C TYR A 72 -3.59 16.34 -16.83
N LYS A 73 -3.81 17.65 -16.98
CA LYS A 73 -2.95 18.66 -16.36
C LYS A 73 -2.78 18.23 -14.90
N GLN A 74 -1.54 17.94 -14.52
CA GLN A 74 -1.18 17.64 -13.15
C GLN A 74 -1.39 18.95 -12.37
N GLU A 75 -2.63 19.19 -11.93
CA GLU A 75 -2.93 20.28 -11.01
C GLU A 75 -1.99 20.12 -9.83
N VAL A 76 -1.22 21.17 -9.57
CA VAL A 76 -0.33 21.24 -8.41
C VAL A 76 -1.25 21.18 -7.20
N SER A 77 -1.41 19.99 -6.65
CA SER A 77 -2.12 19.76 -5.39
C SER A 77 -1.49 20.67 -4.34
N SER A 78 -2.26 21.63 -3.84
CA SER A 78 -1.87 22.47 -2.71
C SER A 78 -1.58 21.58 -1.50
N SER A 79 -0.65 21.99 -0.64
CA SER A 79 -0.39 21.27 0.61
C SER A 79 -1.68 21.10 1.42
N CYS A 80 -1.82 19.93 2.06
CA CYS A 80 -2.96 19.65 2.92
C CYS A 80 -3.01 20.66 4.09
N PRO A 81 -4.13 21.32 4.36
CA PRO A 81 -4.23 22.27 5.47
C PRO A 81 -4.11 21.61 6.85
N GLU A 82 -4.42 20.31 6.97
CA GLU A 82 -4.39 19.57 8.22
C GLU A 82 -2.98 19.06 8.57
N CYS A 83 -2.25 18.54 7.59
CA CYS A 83 -0.96 17.87 7.84
C CYS A 83 0.21 18.41 7.01
N GLY A 84 -0.01 19.44 6.18
CA GLY A 84 1.00 20.03 5.30
C GLY A 84 1.45 19.12 4.15
N TYR A 85 0.90 17.91 4.03
CA TYR A 85 1.36 16.92 3.04
C TYR A 85 1.08 17.37 1.61
N GLN A 86 2.08 17.22 0.76
CA GLN A 86 2.02 17.45 -0.67
C GLN A 86 2.79 16.34 -1.40
N GLU A 87 2.08 15.53 -2.20
CA GLU A 87 2.63 14.33 -2.85
C GLU A 87 3.82 14.62 -3.78
N SER A 88 3.86 15.80 -4.41
CA SER A 88 4.97 16.17 -5.28
C SER A 88 6.25 16.52 -4.51
N ILE A 89 6.13 17.00 -3.27
CA ILE A 89 7.23 17.54 -2.47
C ILE A 89 7.69 16.54 -1.40
N ASN A 90 6.77 15.96 -0.62
CA ASN A 90 7.12 15.09 0.49
C ASN A 90 7.43 13.66 -0.02
N ARG A 91 8.65 13.17 0.27
CA ARG A 91 9.20 11.92 -0.26
C ARG A 91 9.78 11.06 0.87
N GLY A 92 9.90 9.76 0.63
CA GLY A 92 10.46 8.82 1.60
C GLY A 92 9.49 8.49 2.74
N VAL A 93 9.94 8.52 3.99
CA VAL A 93 9.10 8.22 5.15
C VAL A 93 8.40 9.49 5.60
N VAL A 94 7.09 9.56 5.42
CA VAL A 94 6.28 10.77 5.63
C VAL A 94 5.21 10.54 6.70
N LYS A 95 4.84 11.59 7.42
CA LYS A 95 3.68 11.61 8.33
C LYS A 95 2.56 12.40 7.67
N THR A 96 1.35 11.84 7.65
CA THR A 96 0.16 12.45 7.04
C THR A 96 -1.07 12.25 7.91
N CYS A 97 -2.13 13.03 7.67
CA CYS A 97 -3.44 12.73 8.25
C CYS A 97 -4.08 11.51 7.56
N LEU A 98 -5.07 10.90 8.22
CA LEU A 98 -5.80 9.75 7.69
C LEU A 98 -6.45 10.02 6.35
N ASN A 99 -6.95 11.23 6.12
CA ASN A 99 -7.57 11.59 4.84
C ASN A 99 -6.54 11.58 3.70
N CYS A 100 -5.38 12.20 3.89
CA CYS A 100 -4.28 12.15 2.92
C CYS A 100 -3.80 10.71 2.67
N PHE A 101 -3.66 9.89 3.72
CA PHE A 101 -3.28 8.49 3.56
C PHE A 101 -4.28 7.68 2.73
N ARG A 102 -5.58 7.93 2.93
CA ARG A 102 -6.68 7.25 2.24
C ARG A 102 -6.94 7.77 0.83
N GLN A 103 -6.43 8.94 0.47
CA GLN A 103 -6.67 9.57 -0.82
C GLN A 103 -5.98 8.78 -1.95
N ASP A 104 -6.73 8.49 -3.02
CA ASP A 104 -6.21 7.95 -4.29
C ASP A 104 -6.84 8.75 -5.45
N GLY A 105 -6.09 9.71 -5.98
CA GLY A 105 -6.62 10.71 -6.92
C GLY A 105 -7.71 11.55 -6.27
N LYS A 106 -8.95 11.47 -6.78
CA LYS A 106 -10.12 12.18 -6.22
C LYS A 106 -10.96 11.31 -5.26
N LYS A 107 -10.60 10.04 -5.07
CA LYS A 107 -11.39 9.09 -4.26
C LYS A 107 -10.77 8.88 -2.89
N LEU A 108 -11.60 8.90 -1.86
CA LEU A 108 -11.23 8.52 -0.50
C LEU A 108 -11.44 7.01 -0.32
N GLN A 109 -10.36 6.27 -0.13
CA GLN A 109 -10.42 4.81 -0.03
C GLN A 109 -10.84 4.36 1.37
N SER A 110 -11.41 3.15 1.44
CA SER A 110 -11.63 2.47 2.71
C SER A 110 -10.30 2.15 3.38
N LEU A 111 -10.28 2.27 4.71
CA LEU A 111 -9.14 1.92 5.53
C LEU A 111 -9.30 0.48 6.03
N HIS A 112 -8.20 -0.26 6.09
CA HIS A 112 -8.18 -1.66 6.52
C HIS A 112 -7.03 -1.87 7.49
N ARG A 113 -7.12 -2.89 8.35
CA ARG A 113 -6.05 -3.32 9.24
C ARG A 113 -5.35 -4.54 8.65
N TYR A 114 -4.03 -4.52 8.65
CA TYR A 114 -3.19 -5.63 8.20
C TYR A 114 -3.07 -6.69 9.30
N GLU A 115 -3.07 -7.96 8.92
CA GLU A 115 -3.07 -9.08 9.87
C GLU A 115 -1.75 -9.85 9.89
N TYR A 116 -1.35 -10.29 11.08
CA TYR A 116 -0.11 -11.02 11.36
C TYR A 116 -0.42 -12.42 11.88
N GLY A 117 0.56 -13.33 11.77
CA GLY A 117 0.48 -14.68 12.33
C GLY A 117 -0.53 -15.60 11.65
N TRP A 118 -0.90 -15.34 10.40
CA TRP A 118 -1.87 -16.19 9.71
C TRP A 118 -1.27 -17.56 9.33
N PRO A 119 -2.01 -18.67 9.52
CA PRO A 119 -1.54 -19.99 9.09
C PRO A 119 -1.28 -20.03 7.57
N LEU A 120 -0.25 -20.76 7.15
CA LEU A 120 0.18 -20.85 5.74
C LEU A 120 -0.95 -21.19 4.78
N LEU A 121 -1.85 -22.12 5.15
CA LEU A 121 -2.96 -22.52 4.29
C LEU A 121 -3.92 -21.35 4.03
N ARG A 122 -4.25 -20.57 5.06
CA ARG A 122 -5.17 -19.43 4.95
C ARG A 122 -4.50 -18.26 4.23
N PHE A 123 -3.23 -18.04 4.50
CA PHE A 123 -2.39 -17.05 3.85
C PHE A 123 -2.30 -17.28 2.33
N LYS A 124 -2.20 -18.54 1.85
CA LYS A 124 -2.18 -18.86 0.41
C LYS A 124 -3.41 -18.38 -0.36
N PHE A 125 -4.56 -18.29 0.29
CA PHE A 125 -5.81 -17.81 -0.32
C PHE A 125 -6.12 -16.35 -0.01
N ALA A 126 -5.35 -15.72 0.89
CA ALA A 126 -5.55 -14.33 1.21
C ALA A 126 -5.13 -13.44 0.03
N ARG A 127 -5.80 -12.29 -0.08
CA ARG A 127 -5.40 -11.28 -1.05
C ARG A 127 -4.00 -10.79 -0.68
N ARG A 128 -3.10 -10.72 -1.67
CA ARG A 128 -1.74 -10.22 -1.43
C ARG A 128 -1.77 -8.81 -0.86
N GLY A 129 -0.85 -8.52 0.06
CA GLY A 129 -0.77 -7.22 0.71
C GLY A 129 -1.82 -6.96 1.79
N THR A 130 -2.49 -7.99 2.34
CA THR A 130 -3.47 -7.83 3.44
C THR A 130 -3.05 -8.52 4.74
N CYS A 131 -2.18 -9.53 4.67
CA CYS A 131 -1.72 -10.28 5.82
C CYS A 131 -0.35 -10.92 5.58
N THR A 132 0.28 -11.39 6.66
CA THR A 132 1.53 -12.14 6.65
C THR A 132 1.49 -13.33 7.62
N THR A 133 2.35 -14.31 7.38
CA THR A 133 2.63 -15.42 8.30
C THR A 133 3.59 -15.01 9.43
N LEU A 134 4.28 -13.86 9.29
CA LEU A 134 5.14 -13.35 10.36
C LEU A 134 4.35 -13.09 11.63
N LEU A 135 4.93 -13.46 12.77
CA LEU A 135 4.35 -13.21 14.07
C LEU A 135 4.40 -11.72 14.42
N ASP A 136 3.41 -11.29 15.20
CA ASP A 136 3.40 -9.97 15.81
C ASP A 136 4.32 -9.96 17.03
N THR A 137 5.48 -9.33 16.92
CA THR A 137 6.55 -9.43 17.95
C THR A 137 6.76 -8.16 18.75
N LYS A 138 6.12 -7.04 18.40
CA LYS A 138 6.35 -5.73 19.03
C LYS A 138 5.11 -5.14 19.67
N LEU A 139 5.31 -4.52 20.83
CA LEU A 139 4.27 -3.76 21.51
C LEU A 139 3.95 -2.45 20.75
N PRO A 140 2.71 -1.95 20.82
CA PRO A 140 2.26 -0.72 20.16
C PRO A 140 3.26 0.45 20.20
N HIS A 141 3.79 0.77 21.38
CA HIS A 141 4.73 1.88 21.55
C HIS A 141 6.06 1.65 20.83
N GLN A 142 6.54 0.41 20.75
CA GLN A 142 7.79 0.08 20.04
C GLN A 142 7.62 0.27 18.54
N VAL A 143 6.46 -0.12 18.00
CA VAL A 143 6.10 0.07 16.58
C VAL A 143 6.06 1.56 16.24
N VAL A 144 5.37 2.35 17.07
CA VAL A 144 5.23 3.80 16.89
C VAL A 144 6.59 4.49 17.01
N ASN A 145 7.40 4.15 18.01
CA ASN A 145 8.73 4.73 18.20
C ASN A 145 9.62 4.44 16.98
N LYS A 146 9.61 3.20 16.47
CA LYS A 146 10.37 2.86 15.27
C LYS A 146 9.88 3.62 14.04
N ALA A 147 8.57 3.74 13.84
CA ALA A 147 8.02 4.52 12.74
C ALA A 147 8.42 6.01 12.82
N ARG A 148 8.39 6.60 14.02
CA ARG A 148 8.82 7.99 14.28
C ARG A 148 10.31 8.18 14.04
N GLU A 149 11.15 7.26 14.50
CA GLU A 149 12.60 7.27 14.27
C GLU A 149 12.94 7.25 12.78
N LEU A 150 12.30 6.36 12.02
CA LEU A 150 12.49 6.25 10.56
C LEU A 150 11.99 7.49 9.83
N HIS A 151 10.89 8.09 10.29
CA HIS A 151 10.37 9.35 9.75
C HIS A 151 11.30 10.53 10.01
N ALA A 152 11.73 10.71 11.26
CA ALA A 152 12.54 11.86 11.68
C ALA A 152 13.86 11.96 10.90
N ASN A 153 14.46 10.82 10.58
CA ASN A 153 15.73 10.77 9.88
C ASN A 153 15.57 10.45 8.37
N ASN A 154 14.35 10.19 7.90
CA ASN A 154 14.06 9.67 6.57
C ASN A 154 14.90 8.42 6.20
N LEU A 155 15.17 7.55 7.19
CA LEU A 155 16.14 6.45 7.10
C LEU A 155 15.49 5.11 6.73
N PHE A 156 14.82 5.03 5.58
CA PHE A 156 14.31 3.76 5.07
C PHE A 156 14.81 3.39 3.66
N GLY A 157 15.82 4.12 3.17
CA GLY A 157 16.44 3.90 1.87
C GLY A 157 15.55 4.33 0.70
N ASP A 158 15.90 3.89 -0.50
CA ASP A 158 15.17 4.23 -1.72
C ASP A 158 13.89 3.40 -1.89
N TYR A 159 12.80 4.07 -2.26
CA TYR A 159 11.53 3.40 -2.51
C TYR A 159 11.59 2.58 -3.80
N ASN A 160 11.27 1.29 -3.69
CA ASN A 160 11.14 0.37 -4.80
C ASN A 160 9.89 -0.50 -4.58
N LEU A 161 8.98 -0.51 -5.56
CA LEU A 161 7.71 -1.26 -5.45
C LEU A 161 7.88 -2.75 -5.18
N ILE A 162 9.01 -3.33 -5.60
CA ILE A 162 9.29 -4.76 -5.47
C ILE A 162 10.11 -5.01 -4.21
N ASN A 163 11.20 -4.27 -3.98
CA ASN A 163 12.19 -4.66 -2.96
C ASN A 163 12.18 -3.79 -1.69
N ASN A 164 11.51 -2.63 -1.71
CA ASN A 164 11.51 -1.70 -0.58
C ASN A 164 10.33 -0.72 -0.69
N ASN A 165 9.13 -1.20 -0.37
CA ASN A 165 7.87 -0.46 -0.52
C ASN A 165 7.23 -0.16 0.84
N CYS A 166 6.02 0.39 0.83
CA CYS A 166 5.27 0.71 2.06
C CYS A 166 4.95 -0.51 2.93
N GLU A 167 4.75 -1.70 2.35
CA GLU A 167 4.48 -2.92 3.12
C GLU A 167 5.75 -3.38 3.85
N HIS A 168 6.91 -3.32 3.20
CA HIS A 168 8.21 -3.58 3.85
C HIS A 168 8.44 -2.64 5.03
N PHE A 169 8.09 -1.36 4.88
CA PHE A 169 8.20 -0.37 5.95
C PHE A 169 7.34 -0.75 7.15
N ALA A 170 6.06 -1.03 6.92
CA ALA A 170 5.13 -1.31 8.00
C ALA A 170 5.41 -2.67 8.67
N THR A 171 5.77 -3.69 7.91
CA THR A 171 6.22 -4.98 8.46
C THR A 171 7.50 -4.81 9.27
N TYR A 172 8.49 -4.05 8.79
CA TYR A 172 9.72 -3.78 9.55
C TYR A 172 9.47 -3.05 10.87
N CYS A 173 8.58 -2.05 10.86
CA CYS A 173 8.16 -1.36 12.08
C CYS A 173 7.57 -2.33 13.10
N ARG A 174 6.76 -3.31 12.64
CA ARG A 174 6.04 -4.26 13.50
C ARG A 174 6.83 -5.51 13.90
N THR A 175 7.77 -5.98 13.07
CA THR A 175 8.42 -7.29 13.26
C THR A 175 9.94 -7.25 13.22
N SER A 176 10.56 -6.13 12.83
CA SER A 176 11.98 -6.00 12.48
C SER A 176 12.41 -6.74 11.20
N TYR A 177 11.48 -7.37 10.48
CA TYR A 177 11.74 -8.00 9.19
C TYR A 177 11.05 -7.20 8.07
N ARG A 178 11.78 -6.99 6.97
CA ARG A 178 11.23 -6.35 5.76
C ARG A 178 10.55 -7.43 4.93
N ALA A 179 9.23 -7.55 5.04
CA ALA A 179 8.45 -8.48 4.24
C ALA A 179 7.41 -7.74 3.40
N SER A 180 7.17 -8.21 2.18
CA SER A 180 6.10 -7.72 1.31
C SER A 180 5.59 -8.80 0.39
N GLU A 181 4.28 -8.99 0.41
CA GLU A 181 3.57 -9.89 -0.49
C GLU A 181 3.17 -9.21 -1.81
N GLN A 182 3.17 -7.87 -1.82
CA GLN A 182 2.99 -7.09 -3.05
C GLN A 182 4.13 -7.25 -4.04
N ALA A 183 5.35 -7.48 -3.56
CA ALA A 183 6.56 -7.63 -4.37
C ALA A 183 6.38 -8.69 -5.46
N ALA A 184 5.84 -9.85 -5.07
CA ALA A 184 5.60 -10.98 -5.96
C ALA A 184 4.52 -10.67 -7.01
N PHE A 185 3.45 -9.96 -6.63
CA PHE A 185 2.37 -9.61 -7.56
C PHE A 185 2.83 -8.61 -8.62
N PHE A 186 3.56 -7.57 -8.21
CA PHE A 186 4.06 -6.56 -9.14
C PHE A 186 5.07 -7.18 -10.13
N CYS A 187 5.95 -8.07 -9.66
CA CYS A 187 6.82 -8.86 -10.53
C CYS A 187 6.04 -9.67 -11.58
N GLU A 188 4.96 -10.35 -11.18
CA GLU A 188 4.13 -11.14 -12.10
C GLU A 188 3.43 -10.25 -13.15
N CYS A 189 2.83 -9.13 -12.73
CA CYS A 189 2.19 -8.19 -13.65
C CYS A 189 3.19 -7.57 -14.64
N VAL A 190 4.37 -7.16 -14.16
CA VAL A 190 5.44 -6.61 -15.02
C VAL A 190 5.91 -7.67 -16.04
N GLY A 191 6.05 -8.93 -15.62
CA GLY A 191 6.36 -10.05 -16.50
C GLY A 191 5.35 -10.20 -17.63
N LYS A 192 4.06 -10.31 -17.31
CA LYS A 192 2.98 -10.44 -18.32
C LYS A 192 2.91 -9.25 -19.28
N ILE A 193 3.18 -8.04 -18.79
CA ILE A 193 3.20 -6.83 -19.64
C ILE A 193 4.40 -6.85 -20.58
N LYS A 194 5.57 -7.31 -20.12
CA LYS A 194 6.75 -7.48 -20.97
C LYS A 194 6.50 -8.52 -22.06
N GLU A 195 5.93 -9.67 -21.69
CA GLU A 195 5.53 -10.73 -22.64
C GLU A 195 4.53 -10.21 -23.68
N ALA A 196 3.49 -9.49 -23.25
CA ALA A 196 2.50 -8.92 -24.16
C ALA A 196 3.13 -7.90 -25.14
N LYS A 197 4.06 -7.06 -24.66
CA LYS A 197 4.81 -6.13 -25.52
C LYS A 197 5.69 -6.86 -26.53
N GLU A 198 6.43 -7.88 -26.10
CA GLU A 198 7.27 -8.70 -26.97
C GLU A 198 6.45 -9.43 -28.02
N TRP A 199 5.31 -10.02 -27.63
CA TRP A 199 4.35 -10.64 -28.54
C TRP A 199 3.81 -9.64 -29.57
N THR A 200 3.41 -8.45 -29.12
CA THR A 200 2.90 -7.38 -30.00
C THR A 200 3.97 -6.92 -31.00
N MET A 201 5.21 -6.72 -30.55
CA MET A 201 6.33 -6.35 -31.41
C MET A 201 6.65 -7.43 -32.45
N LYS A 202 6.68 -8.71 -32.04
CA LYS A 202 6.85 -9.84 -32.98
C LYS A 202 5.74 -9.87 -34.03
N LYS A 203 4.49 -9.64 -33.62
CA LYS A 203 3.34 -9.63 -34.55
C LYS A 203 3.35 -8.44 -35.52
N LEU A 204 3.88 -7.29 -35.10
CA LEU A 204 4.06 -6.12 -35.96
C LEU A 204 5.21 -6.31 -36.96
N LEU A 205 6.33 -6.93 -36.52
CA LEU A 205 7.46 -7.24 -37.38
C LEU A 205 7.15 -8.33 -38.42
N TRP A 206 6.22 -9.25 -38.13
CA TRP A 206 5.80 -10.31 -39.06
C TRP A 206 4.71 -9.87 -40.06
N ARG A 207 4.22 -8.63 -39.97
CA ARG A 207 3.22 -8.05 -40.90
C ARG A 207 3.84 -7.11 -41.95
N ASN A 208 5.17 -6.94 -41.93
CA ASN A 208 5.97 -6.30 -42.98
C ASN A 208 6.83 -7.35 -43.68
#